data_AF-A0A2U1UX95-F1
#
_entry.id   AF-A0A2U1UX95-F1
#
_cell.length_a   1.000
_cell.length_b   1.000
_cell.length_c   1.000
_cell.angle_alpha   90.00
_cell.angle_beta   90.00
_cell.angle_gamma   90.00
#
_symmetry.space_group_name_H-M   'P 1'
#
loop_
_entity.id
_entity.type
_entity.pdbx_description
1 polymer ?
#
loop_
_entity_poly.entity_id
_entity_poly.type
_entity_poly.pdbx_seq_one_letter_code
_entity_poly.pdbx_strand_id
1 'polypeptide(L)'
;MANYLIRRRQLGIPQSSRDSFSLLATHGIIPNELSDNLQKMVGLRNIAVLDYQALNIDIVIYVIQNRLGDFEDFIKEIARNTQTDS
;
A
#
# COMPACT_ATOMS: atom_id res chain seq x y z
N MET A 1 -2.21 -7.45 -4.36
CA MET A 1 -3.16 -7.76 -3.28
C MET A 1 -4.30 -6.75 -3.16
N ALA A 2 -4.04 -5.43 -3.04
CA ALA A 2 -5.11 -4.41 -2.99
C ALA A 2 -6.12 -4.50 -4.16
N ASN A 3 -5.63 -4.60 -5.40
CA ASN A 3 -6.50 -4.77 -6.58
C ASN A 3 -7.33 -6.06 -6.58
N TYR A 4 -6.80 -7.12 -5.96
CA TYR A 4 -7.54 -8.38 -5.82
C TYR A 4 -8.72 -8.20 -4.85
N LEU A 5 -8.51 -7.52 -3.71
CA LEU A 5 -9.55 -7.22 -2.74
C LEU A 5 -10.64 -6.32 -3.33
N ILE A 6 -10.24 -5.29 -4.08
CA ILE A 6 -11.14 -4.35 -4.76
C ILE A 6 -12.04 -5.06 -5.77
N ARG A 7 -11.48 -5.99 -6.56
CA ARG A 7 -12.28 -6.81 -7.49
C ARG A 7 -13.23 -7.75 -6.76
N ARG A 8 -12.77 -8.42 -5.69
CA ARG A 8 -13.59 -9.38 -4.94
C ARG A 8 -14.79 -8.70 -4.27
N ARG A 9 -14.63 -7.48 -3.78
CA ARG A 9 -15.68 -6.71 -3.10
C ARG A 9 -16.36 -5.64 -3.97
N GLN A 10 -16.08 -5.63 -5.28
CA GLN A 10 -16.69 -4.71 -6.26
C GLN A 10 -16.58 -3.22 -5.87
N LEU A 11 -15.44 -2.81 -5.31
CA LEU A 11 -15.23 -1.48 -4.72
C LEU A 11 -14.92 -0.39 -5.76
N GLY A 12 -15.13 -0.66 -7.05
CA GLY A 12 -14.76 0.22 -8.17
C GLY A 12 -13.48 -0.20 -8.90
N ILE A 13 -13.03 0.64 -9.84
CA ILE A 13 -11.85 0.38 -10.69
C ILE A 13 -10.74 1.38 -10.35
N PRO A 14 -9.67 0.96 -9.65
CA PRO A 14 -8.55 1.84 -9.34
C PRO A 14 -7.77 2.19 -10.62
N GLN A 15 -7.40 3.46 -10.77
CA GLN A 15 -6.61 3.94 -11.91
C GLN A 15 -5.09 3.88 -11.66
N SER A 16 -4.69 3.69 -10.40
CA SER A 16 -3.31 3.56 -9.97
C SER A 16 -3.20 2.75 -8.68
N SER A 17 -1.99 2.32 -8.29
CA SER A 17 -1.79 1.66 -6.99
C SER A 17 -2.12 2.58 -5.81
N ARG A 18 -2.03 3.91 -5.97
CA ARG A 18 -2.46 4.85 -4.93
C ARG A 18 -3.98 4.85 -4.79
N ASP A 19 -4.69 4.87 -5.92
CA ASP A 19 -6.15 4.83 -5.94
C ASP A 19 -6.67 3.53 -5.31
N SER A 20 -5.92 2.43 -5.44
CA SER A 20 -6.27 1.19 -4.77
C SER A 20 -6.28 1.35 -3.24
N PHE A 21 -5.30 2.02 -2.65
CA PHE A 21 -5.28 2.25 -1.20
C PHE A 21 -6.33 3.27 -0.77
N SER A 22 -6.56 4.31 -1.58
CA SER A 22 -7.63 5.29 -1.35
C SER A 22 -9.02 4.63 -1.35
N LEU A 23 -9.29 3.72 -2.30
CA LEU A 23 -10.54 2.96 -2.37
C LEU A 23 -10.75 2.06 -1.15
N LEU A 24 -9.69 1.39 -0.69
CA LEU A 24 -9.78 0.57 0.52
C LEU A 24 -10.08 1.40 1.77
N ALA A 25 -9.48 2.59 1.90
CA ALA A 25 -9.74 3.49 3.03
C ALA A 25 -11.15 4.08 3.00
N THR A 26 -11.61 4.50 1.81
CA THR A 26 -12.98 5.02 1.60
C THR A 26 -14.05 3.99 2.01
N HIS A 27 -13.77 2.70 1.83
CA HIS A 27 -14.68 1.62 2.24
C HIS A 27 -14.41 1.09 3.66
N GLY A 28 -13.57 1.78 4.45
CA GLY A 28 -13.29 1.41 5.84
C GLY A 28 -12.50 0.11 6.02
N ILE A 29 -11.89 -0.41 4.96
CA ILE A 29 -11.12 -1.68 5.00
C ILE A 29 -9.75 -1.46 5.64
N ILE A 30 -9.18 -0.27 5.47
CA ILE A 30 -7.94 0.15 6.13
C ILE A 30 -8.12 1.56 6.71
N PRO A 31 -7.40 1.91 7.79
CA PRO A 31 -7.37 3.28 8.30
C PRO A 31 -6.82 4.27 7.27
N ASN A 32 -7.30 5.51 7.31
CA ASN A 32 -6.84 6.59 6.41
C ASN A 32 -5.32 6.81 6.54
N GLU A 33 -4.79 6.81 7.76
CA GLU A 33 -3.35 6.99 8.02
C GLU A 33 -2.50 5.90 7.35
N LEU A 34 -2.97 4.65 7.37
CA LEU A 34 -2.29 3.53 6.70
C LEU A 34 -2.32 3.71 5.18
N SER A 35 -3.46 4.13 4.63
CA SER A 35 -3.58 4.44 3.20
C SER A 35 -2.61 5.54 2.78
N ASP A 36 -2.53 6.63 3.54
CA ASP A 36 -1.63 7.75 3.24
C ASP A 36 -0.15 7.32 3.24
N ASN A 37 0.25 6.48 4.20
CA ASN A 37 1.62 5.96 4.27
C ASN A 37 1.94 5.05 3.08
N LEU A 38 1.02 4.16 2.69
CA LEU A 38 1.20 3.27 1.53
C LEU A 38 1.23 4.05 0.20
N GLN A 39 0.42 5.10 0.06
CA GLN A 39 0.44 5.98 -1.11
C GLN A 39 1.76 6.76 -1.24
N LYS A 40 2.34 7.19 -0.11
CA LYS A 40 3.69 7.81 -0.07
C LYS A 40 4.77 6.82 -0.48
N MET A 41 4.73 5.57 -0.02
CA MET A 41 5.68 4.52 -0.41
C MET A 41 5.62 4.19 -1.90
N VAL A 42 4.42 4.09 -2.48
CA VAL A 42 4.25 3.93 -3.95
C VAL A 42 4.81 5.14 -4.69
N GLY A 43 4.65 6.35 -4.14
CA GLY A 43 5.26 7.55 -4.68
C GLY A 43 6.76 7.52 -4.71
N LEU A 44 7.38 7.08 -3.62
CA LEU A 44 8.83 6.91 -3.55
C LEU A 44 9.33 5.88 -4.57
N ARG A 45 8.64 4.75 -4.72
CA ARG A 45 8.96 3.76 -5.76
C ARG A 45 8.87 4.36 -7.16
N ASN A 46 7.84 5.17 -7.44
CA ASN A 46 7.67 5.81 -8.76
C ASN A 46 8.75 6.86 -9.02
N ILE A 47 9.18 7.61 -8.00
CA ILE A 47 10.34 8.50 -8.08
C ILE A 47 11.60 7.67 -8.35
N ALA A 48 11.88 6.64 -7.55
CA ALA A 48 13.05 5.78 -7.74
C ALA A 48 13.12 5.08 -9.11
N VAL A 49 11.97 4.75 -9.69
CA VAL A 49 11.87 4.16 -11.05
C VAL A 49 12.09 5.21 -12.14
N LEU A 50 11.57 6.43 -11.96
CA LEU A 50 11.80 7.54 -12.89
C LEU A 50 13.24 8.10 -12.76
N ASP A 51 13.83 7.98 -11.58
CA ASP A 51 15.07 8.63 -11.15
C ASP A 51 16.20 7.61 -10.92
N TYR A 52 16.19 6.49 -11.64
CA TYR A 52 17.32 5.54 -11.68
C TYR A 52 18.66 6.21 -12.06
N GLN A 53 18.64 7.47 -12.54
CA GLN A 53 19.81 8.31 -12.77
C GLN A 53 20.22 9.21 -11.58
N ALA A 54 19.36 9.52 -10.60
CA ALA A 54 19.67 10.42 -9.47
C ALA A 54 19.04 10.00 -8.11
N LEU A 55 18.90 8.70 -7.86
CA LEU A 55 18.34 8.15 -6.62
C LEU A 55 19.06 8.66 -5.35
N ASN A 56 18.31 9.26 -4.41
CA ASN A 56 18.81 9.57 -3.07
C ASN A 56 18.82 8.30 -2.21
N ILE A 57 20.02 7.74 -2.03
CA ILE A 57 20.23 6.45 -1.36
C ILE A 57 19.80 6.46 0.12
N ASP A 58 19.80 7.63 0.77
CA ASP A 58 19.48 7.76 2.20
C ASP A 58 18.00 7.47 2.47
N ILE A 59 17.12 7.82 1.53
CA ILE A 59 15.69 7.56 1.66
C ILE A 59 15.39 6.07 1.49
N VAL A 60 16.09 5.40 0.57
CA VAL A 60 15.96 3.95 0.36
C VAL A 60 16.43 3.18 1.60
N ILE A 61 17.59 3.57 2.15
CA ILE A 61 18.11 2.99 3.39
C ILE A 61 17.13 3.21 4.54
N TYR A 62 16.59 4.42 4.69
CA TYR A 62 15.62 4.72 5.74
C TYR A 62 14.37 3.84 5.67
N VAL A 63 13.80 3.65 4.47
CA VAL A 63 12.61 2.81 4.29
C VAL A 63 12.90 1.35 4.58
N ILE A 64 14.03 0.82 4.10
CA ILE A 64 14.44 -0.56 4.40
C ILE A 64 14.64 -0.74 5.91
N GLN A 65 15.29 0.21 6.59
CA GLN A 65 15.57 0.08 8.02
C GLN A 65 14.35 0.29 8.92
N ASN A 66 13.43 1.17 8.54
CA ASN A 66 12.40 1.68 9.46
C ASN A 66 10.96 1.37 9.06
N ARG A 67 10.72 0.82 7.86
CA ARG A 67 9.37 0.58 7.34
C ARG A 67 9.13 -0.86 6.88
N LEU A 68 10.09 -1.77 7.07
CA LEU A 68 9.88 -3.20 6.79
C LEU A 68 8.79 -3.82 7.68
N GLY A 69 8.63 -3.34 8.93
CA GLY A 69 7.57 -3.79 9.84
C GLY A 69 6.15 -3.54 9.29
N ASP A 70 5.97 -2.46 8.53
CA ASP A 70 4.69 -2.12 7.91
C ASP A 70 4.22 -3.21 6.91
N PHE A 71 5.16 -3.95 6.30
CA PHE A 71 4.84 -5.08 5.43
C PHE A 71 4.30 -6.28 6.23
N GLU A 72 4.85 -6.54 7.41
CA GLU A 72 4.34 -7.60 8.28
C GLU A 72 2.94 -7.27 8.81
N ASP A 73 2.71 -6.01 9.18
CA ASP A 73 1.41 -5.56 9.68
C ASP A 73 0.35 -5.56 8.57
N PHE A 74 0.73 -5.20 7.34
CA PHE A 74 -0.12 -5.36 6.17
C PHE A 74 -0.51 -6.82 5.92
N ILE A 75 0.42 -7.76 6.04
CA ILE A 75 0.15 -9.20 5.89
C ILE A 75 -0.79 -9.70 7.00
N LYS A 76 -0.56 -9.29 8.26
CA LYS A 76 -1.40 -9.66 9.40
C LYS A 76 -2.84 -9.15 9.26
N GLU A 77 -3.01 -7.93 8.77
CA GLU A 77 -4.35 -7.36 8.55
C GLU A 77 -5.10 -8.05 7.41
N ILE A 78 -4.41 -8.40 6.32
CA ILE A 78 -5.01 -9.19 5.25
C ILE A 78 -5.41 -10.59 5.75
N ALA A 79 -4.55 -11.26 6.51
CA ALA A 79 -4.85 -12.59 7.04
C ALA A 79 -6.09 -12.60 7.94
N ARG A 80 -6.22 -11.61 8.85
CA ARG A 80 -7.41 -11.46 9.72
C ARG A 80 -8.69 -11.23 8.92
N ASN A 81 -8.64 -10.42 7.87
CA ASN A 81 -9.79 -10.13 7.00
C ASN A 81 -10.14 -11.26 6.00
N THR A 82 -9.35 -12.34 5.96
CA THR A 82 -9.64 -13.54 5.15
C THR A 82 -10.21 -14.72 5.96
N GLN A 83 -10.19 -14.66 7.29
CA GLN A 83 -10.72 -15.74 8.16
C GLN A 83 -12.16 -15.52 8.62
N THR A 84 -12.75 -14.34 8.35
CA THR A 84 -14.14 -14.03 8.72
C THR A 84 -15.17 -14.46 7.66
N ASP A 85 -14.73 -15.09 6.57
CA ASP A 85 -15.59 -15.64 5.51
C ASP A 85 -15.76 -17.17 5.69
N SER A 86 -16.25 -17.63 6.86
CA SER A 86 -16.74 -19.00 7.11
C SER A 86 -18.20 -18.97 7.54
#